data_AF-A0A0M3UGD2-F1
#
_entry.id   AF-A0A0M3UGD2-F1
#
_cell.length_a   1.000
_cell.length_b   1.000
_cell.length_c   1.000
_cell.angle_alpha   90.00
_cell.angle_beta   90.00
_cell.angle_gamma   90.00
#
_symmetry.space_group_name_H-M   'P 1'
#
loop_
_entity.id
_entity.type
_entity.pdbx_description
1 polymer ?
#
loop_
_entity_poly.entity_id
_entity_poly.type
_entity_poly.pdbx_seq_one_letter_code
_entity_poly.pdbx_strand_id
1 'polypeptide(L)' 'MDLSLIPYVEYVALENFVGPAAVRRGLDYADNGHVRNIKWDEGELHLQGRVSGSRGEVYTTSAFFEDEPKGAVII' A
#
# COMPACT_ATOMS: atom_id res chain seq x y z
N MET A 1 11.45 3.09 -12.90
CA MET A 1 10.18 2.43 -12.53
C MET A 1 9.10 3.46 -12.73
N ASP A 2 8.11 3.18 -13.57
CA ASP A 2 7.02 4.12 -13.82
C ASP A 2 5.99 3.99 -12.70
N LEU A 3 5.93 5.01 -11.84
CA LEU A 3 5.01 5.05 -10.70
C LEU A 3 3.57 5.36 -11.14
N SER A 4 3.34 5.77 -12.40
CA SER A 4 2.00 6.06 -12.92
C SER A 4 1.09 4.83 -13.02
N LEU A 5 1.66 3.63 -12.92
CA LEU A 5 0.93 2.36 -12.94
C LEU A 5 0.47 1.91 -11.54
N ILE A 6 0.97 2.53 -10.46
CA ILE A 6 0.52 2.18 -9.12
C ILE A 6 -0.88 2.81 -8.92
N PRO A 7 -1.89 2.02 -8.52
CA PRO A 7 -3.22 2.55 -8.27
C PRO A 7 -3.16 3.72 -7.29
N TYR A 8 -3.76 4.84 -7.68
CA TYR A 8 -3.97 5.94 -6.76
C TYR A 8 -5.02 5.53 -5.74
N VAL A 9 -4.72 5.75 -4.47
CA VAL A 9 -5.64 5.53 -3.36
C VAL A 9 -5.82 6.84 -2.62
N GLU A 10 -7.08 7.24 -2.42
CA GLU A 10 -7.38 8.43 -1.63
C GLU A 10 -7.04 8.21 -0.16
N TYR A 11 -6.32 9.17 0.45
CA TYR A 11 -5.98 9.10 1.87
C TYR A 11 -7.22 8.98 2.76
N VAL A 12 -8.30 9.68 2.43
CA VAL A 12 -9.55 9.60 3.19
C VAL A 12 -10.13 8.19 3.16
N ALA A 13 -10.09 7.50 2.02
CA ALA A 13 -10.53 6.11 1.90
C ALA A 13 -9.64 5.17 2.74
N LEU A 14 -8.33 5.36 2.71
CA LEU A 14 -7.39 4.61 3.56
C LEU A 14 -7.64 4.84 5.05
N GLU A 15 -7.85 6.09 5.47
CA GLU A 15 -8.14 6.44 6.86
C GLU A 15 -9.43 5.80 7.34
N ASN A 16 -10.47 5.77 6.51
CA ASN A 16 -11.73 5.09 6.83
C ASN A 16 -11.56 3.56 6.93
N PHE A 17 -10.67 2.97 6.14
CA PHE A 17 -10.48 1.51 6.10
C PHE A 17 -9.59 0.98 7.23
N VAL A 18 -8.42 1.59 7.47
CA VAL A 18 -7.45 1.11 8.47
C VAL A 18 -7.36 1.99 9.73
N GLY A 19 -8.01 3.14 9.72
CA GLY A 19 -7.94 4.15 10.77
C GLY A 19 -6.80 5.16 10.58
N PRO A 20 -6.98 6.42 11.00
CA PRO A 20 -6.01 7.49 10.78
C PRO A 20 -4.65 7.24 11.46
N ALA A 21 -4.66 6.58 12.63
CA ALA A 21 -3.43 6.21 13.32
C ALA A 21 -2.62 5.13 12.59
N ALA A 22 -3.26 4.25 11.81
CA ALA A 22 -2.57 3.27 10.99
C ALA A 22 -1.99 3.91 9.73
N VAL A 23 -2.75 4.78 9.05
CA VAL A 23 -2.28 5.55 7.88
C VAL A 23 -1.06 6.37 8.24
N ARG A 24 -1.14 7.18 9.31
CA ARG A 24 -0.01 8.01 9.75
C ARG A 24 1.23 7.18 10.08
N ARG A 25 1.09 6.06 10.80
CA ARG A 25 2.22 5.16 11.08
C ARG A 25 2.81 4.59 9.79
N GLY A 26 1.98 4.21 8.82
CA GLY A 26 2.45 3.71 7.52
C GLY A 26 3.25 4.76 6.75
N LEU A 27 2.77 6.01 6.73
CA LEU A 27 3.46 7.14 6.11
C LEU A 27 4.80 7.43 6.80
N ASP A 28 4.79 7.59 8.13
CA ASP A 28 6.02 7.79 8.92
C ASP A 28 7.03 6.66 8.64
N TYR A 29 6.55 5.42 8.55
CA TYR A 29 7.40 4.26 8.28
C TYR A 29 7.99 4.27 6.87
N ALA A 30 7.22 4.66 5.86
CA ALA A 30 7.68 4.81 4.49
C ALA A 30 8.69 5.96 4.34
N ASP A 31 8.42 7.13 4.95
CA ASP A 31 9.27 8.32 4.89
C ASP A 31 10.64 8.10 5.53
N ASN A 32 10.71 7.24 6.56
CA ASN A 32 11.98 6.80 7.15
C ASN A 32 12.72 5.73 6.32
N GLY A 33 12.23 5.41 5.13
CA GLY A 33 12.87 4.48 4.20
C GLY A 33 12.78 3.02 4.63
N HIS A 34 11.79 2.65 5.45
CA HIS A 34 11.56 1.25 5.84
C HIS A 34 10.83 0.45 4.76
N VAL A 35 10.26 1.09 3.75
CA VAL A 35 9.62 0.46 2.60
C VAL A 35 10.42 0.77 1.33
N ARG A 36 10.81 -0.26 0.58
CA ARG A 36 11.69 -0.13 -0.60
C ARG A 36 11.31 -1.11 -1.69
N ASN A 37 11.76 -0.83 -2.92
CA ASN A 37 11.61 -1.71 -4.08
C ASN A 37 10.16 -2.15 -4.31
N ILE A 38 9.22 -1.21 -4.17
CA ILE A 38 7.80 -1.44 -4.43
C ILE A 38 7.63 -1.76 -5.91
N LYS A 39 6.89 -2.82 -6.23
CA LYS A 39 6.53 -3.21 -7.58
C LYS A 39 5.04 -3.52 -7.63
N TRP A 40 4.35 -2.91 -8.58
CA TRP A 40 2.97 -3.24 -8.92
C TRP A 40 2.95 -4.33 -10.00
N ASP A 41 2.09 -5.32 -9.82
CA ASP A 41 1.71 -6.31 -10.83
C ASP A 41 0.23 -6.14 -11.15
N GLU A 42 -0.05 -5.56 -12.30
CA GLU A 42 -1.41 -5.28 -12.77
C GLU A 42 -2.17 -6.57 -13.13
N GLY A 43 -1.46 -7.61 -13.58
CA GLY A 43 -2.09 -8.88 -13.98
C GLY A 43 -2.61 -9.68 -12.79
N GLU A 44 -1.92 -9.58 -11.65
CA GLU A 44 -2.30 -10.25 -10.41
C GLU A 44 -2.96 -9.32 -9.37
N LEU A 45 -3.15 -8.04 -9.73
CA LEU A 45 -3.65 -6.99 -8.82
C LEU A 45 -2.91 -6.97 -7.48
N HIS A 46 -1.59 -7.09 -7.50
CA HIS A 46 -0.79 -7.13 -6.29
C HIS A 46 0.31 -6.08 -6.25
N LEU A 47 0.61 -5.60 -5.05
CA LEU A 47 1.74 -4.75 -4.75
C LEU A 47 2.75 -5.55 -3.92
N GLN A 48 3.96 -5.70 -4.43
CA GLN A 48 5.06 -6.35 -3.71
C GLN A 48 6.09 -5.30 -3.27
N GLY A 49 6.67 -5.46 -2.09
CA GLY A 49 7.74 -4.58 -1.61
C GLY A 49 8.63 -5.24 -0.58
N ARG A 50 9.73 -4.56 -0.23
CA ARG A 50 10.61 -4.96 0.88
C ARG A 50 10.37 -4.03 2.06
N VAL A 51 10.22 -4.63 3.24
CA VAL A 51 9.95 -3.92 4.49
C VAL A 51 11.01 -4.26 5.54
N SER A 52 11.52 -3.23 6.22
CA SER A 52 12.47 -3.37 7.34
C SER A 52 11.72 -3.39 8.67
N GLY A 53 11.58 -4.54 9.31
CA GLY A 53 10.96 -4.68 10.63
C GLY A 53 11.72 -3.93 11.73
N SER A 54 11.11 -3.83 12.91
CA SER A 54 11.64 -3.08 14.07
C SER A 54 13.01 -3.54 14.59
N ARG A 55 13.44 -4.76 14.23
CA ARG A 55 14.76 -5.33 14.57
C ARG A 55 15.79 -5.22 13.44
N GLY A 56 15.47 -4.48 12.37
CA GLY A 56 16.32 -4.32 11.19
C GLY A 56 16.20 -5.44 10.15
N GLU A 57 15.45 -6.51 10.44
CA GLU A 57 15.19 -7.60 9.51
C GLU A 57 14.42 -7.12 8.29
N VAL A 58 14.89 -7.49 7.10
CA VAL A 58 14.26 -7.11 5.83
C VAL A 58 13.53 -8.30 5.26
N TYR A 59 12.21 -8.18 5.10
CA TYR A 59 11.37 -9.22 4.50
C TYR A 59 10.60 -8.69 3.29
N THR A 60 10.21 -9.60 2.40
CA THR A 60 9.30 -9.29 1.29
C THR A 60 7.87 -9.36 1.81
N THR A 61 7.06 -8.37 1.45
CA THR A 61 5.63 -8.33 1.73
C THR A 61 4.85 -8.12 0.44
N SER A 62 3.63 -8.63 0.40
CA SER A 62 2.70 -8.43 -0.71
C SER A 62 1.34 -8.00 -0.17
N ALA A 63 0.73 -7.03 -0.84
CA ALA A 63 -0.67 -6.66 -0.67
C ALA A 63 -1.43 -7.03 -1.93
N PHE A 64 -2.57 -7.70 -1.79
CA PHE A 64 -3.43 -8.10 -2.91
C PHE A 64 -4.67 -7.23 -2.89
N PHE A 65 -5.10 -6.80 -4.07
CA PHE A 65 -6.27 -5.95 -4.28
C PHE A 65 -7.32 -6.77 -5.01
N GLU A 66 -8.58 -6.59 -4.61
CA GLU A 66 -9.72 -7.12 -5.35
C GLU A 66 -10.30 -6.00 -6.21
N ASP A 67 -10.57 -6.29 -7.48
CA ASP A 67 -11.31 -5.37 -8.34
C ASP A 67 -12.77 -5.40 -7.89
N GLU A 68 -13.18 -4.47 -7.03
CA GLU A 68 -14.61 -4.30 -6.77
C GLU A 68 -15.29 -3.92 -8.10
N PRO A 69 -16.37 -4.60 -8.50
CA PRO A 69 -17.07 -4.25 -9.73
C PRO A 69 -17.53 -2.79 -9.63
N LYS A 70 -17.14 -1.97 -10.62
CA LYS A 70 -17.55 -0.56 -10.79
C LYS A 70 -19.05 -0.41 -10.49
N GLY A 71 -19.39 0.00 -9.27
CA GLY A 71 -20.80 0.01 -8.84
C GLY A 71 -21.07 0.24 -7.35
N ALA A 72 -20.10 0.11 -6.45
CA ALA A 72 -20.30 0.45 -5.05
C ALA A 72 -20.18 1.97 -4.83
N VAL A 73 -21.27 2.69 -5.12
CA VAL A 73 -21.51 4.00 -4.50
C VAL A 73 -21.78 3.73 -3.02
N ILE A 74 -20.81 4.02 -2.16
CA ILE A 74 -21.06 4.11 -0.72
C ILE A 74 -21.75 5.47 -0.50
N ILE A 75 -23.04 5.41 -0.23
CA ILE A 75 -23.93 6.54 0.10
C ILE A 75 -23.63 7.00 1.53
#